data_AF-A0A0B1THE8-F1
#
_entry.id   AF-A0A0B1THE8-F1
#
_cell.length_a   1.000
_cell.length_b   1.000
_cell.length_c   1.000
_cell.angle_alpha   90.00
_cell.angle_beta   90.00
_cell.angle_gamma   90.00
#
_symmetry.space_group_name_H-M   'P 1'
#
loop_
_entity.id
_entity.type
_entity.pdbx_description
1 polymer ?
#
loop_
_entity_poly.entity_id
_entity_poly.type
_entity_poly.pdbx_seq_one_letter_code
_entity_poly.pdbx_strand_id
1 'polypeptide(L)' 'MIVYIPIFYQVFYVVIATISVSTNCSVVYVTIRSRTLRSACNIFIALISLGDAVQMCAHFVMISTYYISPVLFYFWP' A
#
# COMPACT_ATOMS: atom_id res chain seq x y z
N MET A 1 8.61 14.95 -21.89
CA MET A 1 7.53 15.58 -21.09
C MET A 1 7.73 15.13 -19.64
N ILE A 2 8.22 16.01 -18.75
CA ILE A 2 8.40 15.67 -17.34
C ILE A 2 7.03 15.85 -16.69
N VAL A 3 6.32 14.75 -16.44
CA VAL A 3 5.04 14.77 -15.74
C VAL A 3 5.32 15.17 -14.30
N TYR A 4 4.88 16.35 -13.87
CA TYR A 4 4.97 16.80 -12.47
C TYR A 4 3.70 16.38 -11.74
N ILE A 5 3.83 15.49 -10.75
CA ILE A 5 2.73 15.14 -9.85
C ILE A 5 2.60 16.28 -8.82
N PRO A 6 1.41 16.89 -8.65
CA PRO A 6 1.24 17.98 -7.69
C PRO A 6 1.50 17.48 -6.27
N ILE A 7 2.13 18.31 -5.45
CA ILE A 7 2.54 17.93 -4.08
C ILE A 7 1.37 17.48 -3.20
N PHE A 8 0.17 18.03 -3.44
CA PHE A 8 -1.06 17.60 -2.78
C PHE A 8 -1.37 16.12 -3.02
N TYR A 9 -1.21 15.64 -4.26
CA TYR A 9 -1.45 14.23 -4.59
C TYR A 9 -0.41 13.33 -3.92
N GLN A 10 0.83 13.78 -3.81
CA GLN A 10 1.88 13.02 -3.14
C GLN A 10 1.57 12.80 -1.66
N VAL A 11 1.12 13.84 -0.95
CA VAL A 11 0.72 13.74 0.46
C VAL A 11 -0.47 12.80 0.62
N PHE A 12 -1.49 12.91 -0.25
CA PHE A 12 -2.63 11.99 -0.23
C PHE A 12 -2.22 10.54 -0.45
N TYR A 13 -1.32 10.27 -1.40
CA TYR A 13 -0.83 8.92 -1.68
C TYR A 13 -0.09 8.30 -0.49
N VAL A 14 0.73 9.08 0.23
CA VAL A 14 1.44 8.59 1.42
C VAL A 14 0.48 8.38 2.58
N VAL A 15 -0.38 9.35 2.88
CA VAL A 15 -1.30 9.27 4.03
C VAL A 15 -2.32 8.15 3.85
N ILE A 16 -2.95 8.05 2.68
CA ILE A 16 -3.92 6.97 2.39
C ILE A 16 -3.24 5.60 2.46
N ALA A 17 -2.02 5.47 1.91
CA ALA A 17 -1.27 4.22 1.99
C ALA A 17 -0.99 3.82 3.45
N THR A 18 -0.56 4.76 4.30
CA THR A 18 -0.28 4.46 5.72
C THR A 18 -1.52 4.02 6.49
N ILE A 19 -2.64 4.72 6.32
CA ILE A 19 -3.91 4.38 6.98
C ILE A 19 -4.43 3.04 6.50
N SER A 20 -4.34 2.77 5.20
CA SER A 20 -4.76 1.50 4.62
C SER A 20 -3.92 0.34 5.14
N VAL A 21 -2.59 0.47 5.16
CA VAL A 21 -1.71 -0.57 5.71
C VAL A 21 -2.02 -0.81 7.19
N SER A 22 -2.13 0.22 8.02
CA SER A 22 -2.41 0.04 9.45
C SER A 22 -3.77 -0.62 9.72
N THR A 23 -4.79 -0.23 8.96
CA THR A 23 -6.14 -0.78 9.11
C THR A 23 -6.20 -2.23 8.64
N ASN A 24 -5.61 -2.53 7.48
CA ASN A 24 -5.58 -3.89 6.94
C ASN A 24 -4.75 -4.85 7.80
N CYS A 25 -3.58 -4.42 8.29
CA CYS A 25 -2.79 -5.21 9.23
C CYS A 25 -3.56 -5.51 10.52
N SER A 26 -4.36 -4.55 11.02
CA SER A 26 -5.19 -4.75 12.21
C SER A 26 -6.30 -5.78 11.97
N VAL A 27 -6.95 -5.75 10.80
CA VAL A 27 -7.99 -6.72 10.43
C VAL A 27 -7.41 -8.13 10.33
N VAL A 28 -6.24 -8.30 9.69
CA VAL A 28 -5.52 -9.57 9.62
C VAL A 28 -5.11 -10.05 11.02
N TYR A 29 -4.60 -9.16 11.87
CA TYR A 29 -4.21 -9.51 13.24
C TYR A 29 -5.40 -10.00 14.08
N VAL A 30 -6.53 -9.31 14.01
CA VAL A 30 -7.75 -9.67 14.76
C VAL A 30 -8.33 -10.99 14.26
N THR A 31 -8.33 -11.23 12.96
CA THR A 31 -8.80 -12.51 12.38
C THR A 31 -7.89 -13.68 12.73
N ILE A 32 -6.57 -13.48 12.87
CA ILE A 32 -5.65 -14.52 13.36
C ILE A 32 -5.84 -14.78 14.87
N ARG A 33 -6.04 -13.73 15.67
CA ARG A 33 -6.11 -13.84 17.15
C ARG A 33 -7.39 -14.49 17.65
N SER A 34 -8.54 -14.26 17.01
CA SER A 34 -9.83 -14.70 17.55
C SER A 34 -10.27 -16.07 17.02
N ARG A 35 -10.15 -17.13 17.84
CA ARG A 35 -10.52 -18.51 17.46
C ARG A 35 -12.02 -18.71 17.23
N THR A 36 -12.87 -17.90 17.84
CA THR A 36 -14.34 -17.93 17.68
C THR A 36 -14.82 -17.32 16.37
N LEU A 37 -13.96 -16.58 15.65
CA LEU A 37 -14.27 -16.00 14.34
C LEU A 37 -13.69 -16.80 13.17
N ARG A 38 -13.14 -18.01 13.34
CA ARG A 38 -12.65 -18.85 12.22
C ARG A 38 -13.78 -19.51 11.39
N SER A 39 -14.76 -18.71 10.97
CA SER A 39 -15.68 -19.07 9.89
C SER A 39 -15.01 -18.75 8.55
N ALA A 40 -15.33 -19.51 7.50
CA ALA A 40 -14.80 -19.30 6.15
C ALA A 40 -14.92 -17.84 5.68
N CYS A 41 -16.01 -17.16 6.06
CA CYS A 41 -16.25 -15.75 5.73
C CYS A 41 -15.16 -14.81 6.28
N ASN A 42 -14.70 -15.02 7.51
CA ASN A 42 -13.66 -14.19 8.13
C ASN A 42 -12.27 -14.48 7.58
N ILE A 43 -12.04 -15.66 7.00
CA ILE A 43 -10.81 -15.98 6.27
C ILE A 43 -10.79 -15.23 4.94
N PHE A 44 -11.91 -15.16 4.22
CA PHE A 44 -12.00 -14.35 2.99
C PHE A 44 -11.74 -12.87 3.27
N ILE A 45 -12.30 -12.33 4.37
CA ILE A 45 -12.03 -10.94 4.79
C ILE A 45 -10.53 -10.73 5.09
N ALA A 46 -9.88 -11.68 5.76
CA ALA A 46 -8.44 -11.62 6.02
C ALA A 46 -7.61 -11.67 4.72
N LEU A 47 -8.00 -12.50 3.76
CA LEU A 47 -7.34 -12.61 2.45
C LEU A 47 -7.49 -11.34 1.61
N ILE A 48 -8.68 -10.74 1.58
CA ILE A 48 -8.92 -9.45 0.92
C ILE A 48 -8.04 -8.37 1.56
N SER A 49 -8.04 -8.31 2.89
CA SER A 49 -7.23 -7.34 3.64
C SER A 49 -5.73 -7.51 3.42
N LEU A 50 -5.26 -8.76 3.27
CA LEU A 50 -3.89 -9.04 2.87
C LEU A 50 -3.59 -8.52 1.45
N GLY A 51 -4.53 -8.69 0.53
CA GLY A 51 -4.44 -8.17 -0.84
C GLY A 51 -4.35 -6.64 -0.88
N ASP A 52 -5.17 -5.95 -0.10
CA ASP A 52 -5.12 -4.49 0.04
C ASP A 52 -3.77 -4.01 0.58
N ALA A 53 -3.20 -4.70 1.57
CA ALA A 53 -1.88 -4.37 2.11
C ALA A 53 -0.78 -4.52 1.03
N VAL A 54 -0.81 -5.61 0.25
CA VAL A 54 0.14 -5.84 -0.84
C VAL A 54 -0.01 -4.81 -1.96
N GLN A 55 -1.25 -4.43 -2.29
CA GLN A 55 -1.53 -3.40 -3.30
C GLN A 55 -1.00 -2.03 -2.87
N MET A 56 -1.13 -1.67 -1.59
CA MET A 56 -0.55 -0.43 -1.07
C MET A 56 0.98 -0.44 -1.09
N CYS A 57 1.63 -1.59 -0.88
CA CYS A 57 3.07 -1.72 -1.09
C CYS A 57 3.47 -1.46 -2.54
N ALA A 58 2.67 -1.93 -3.52
CA ALA A 58 2.92 -1.66 -4.94
C ALA A 58 2.80 -0.16 -5.28
N HIS A 59 1.86 0.56 -4.67
CA HIS A 59 1.79 2.02 -4.78
C HIS A 59 3.03 2.72 -4.22
N PHE A 60 3.58 2.22 -3.10
CA PHE A 60 4.83 2.72 -2.54
C PHE A 60 6.02 2.53 -3.48
N VAL A 61 6.10 1.37 -4.13
CA VAL A 61 7.12 1.07 -5.15
C VAL A 61 6.96 1.96 -6.38
N MET A 62 5.73 2.17 -6.85
CA MET A 62 5.44 3.05 -7.99
C MET A 62 5.92 4.49 -7.74
N ILE A 63 5.63 5.03 -6.56
CA ILE A 63 6.08 6.37 -6.16
C ILE A 63 7.60 6.42 -6.05
N SER A 64 8.21 5.41 -5.41
CA SER A 64 9.67 5.33 -5.27
C SER A 64 10.37 5.29 -6.62
N THR A 65 9.87 4.48 -7.57
CA THR A 65 10.36 4.41 -8.94
C THR A 65 10.15 5.71 -9.69
N TYR A 66 9.06 6.44 -9.45
CA TYR A 66 8.84 7.76 -10.03
C TYR A 66 9.86 8.80 -9.55
N TYR A 67 10.35 8.73 -8.31
CA TYR A 67 11.44 9.58 -7.80
C TYR A 67 12.83 9.12 -8.28
N ILE A 68 13.05 7.82 -8.44
CA ILE A 68 14.34 7.26 -8.86
C ILE A 68 14.56 7.36 -10.37
N SER A 69 13.51 7.17 -11.19
CA SER A 69 13.57 7.25 -12.66
C SER A 69 14.21 8.54 -13.19
N PRO A 70 13.86 9.75 -12.70
CA PRO A 70 14.53 10.97 -13.15
C PRO A 70 15.99 11.04 -12.71
N VAL A 71 16.36 10.50 -11.53
CA VAL A 71 17.76 10.43 -11.07
C VAL A 71 18.58 9.47 -11.93
N LEU A 72 18.02 8.33 -12.29
CA LEU A 72 18.67 7.33 -13.14
C LEU A 72 18.87 7.84 -14.57
N PHE A 73 17.91 8.60 -15.11
CA PHE A 73 18.07 9.31 -16.39
C PHE A 73 19.07 10.49 -16.33
N TYR A 74 19.23 11.13 -15.17
CA TYR A 74 20.18 12.24 -15.01
C TYR A 74 21.62 11.75 -14.76
N PHE A 75 21.78 10.54 -14.23
CA PHE A 75 23.07 9.93 -13.90
C PHE A 75 23.58 8.94 -14.96
N TRP A 76 22.81 8.71 -16.03
CA TRP A 76 23.24 7.93 -17.19
C TRP A 76 23.89 8.87 -18.23
N PRO A 77 25.18 8.71 -18.59
CA PRO A 77 25.82 9.48 -19.66
C PRO A 77 25.30 9.11 -21.06
#